data_AF-A0A438C1K8-F1
#
_entry.id   AF-A0A438C1K8-F1
#
_cell.length_a   1.000
_cell.length_b   1.000
_cell.length_c   1.000
_cell.angle_alpha   90.00
_cell.angle_beta   90.00
_cell.angle_gamma   90.00
#
_symmetry.space_group_name_H-M   'P 1'
#
loop_
_entity.id
_entity.type
_entity.pdbx_description
1 polymer ?
#
loop_
_entity_poly.entity_id
_entity_poly.type
_entity_poly.pdbx_seq_one_letter_code
_entity_poly.pdbx_strand_id
1 'polypeptide(L)'
;MAGKTLDSITSQDIAALGIPSEEAEKLHQTLLQIITSCGAATPQTWSRISKELLNPDLPYSLHQMMYYGCYSHFGPDPPAWLPDPENVMLTNVGQLLERRGKEFLGSRYKDPISSFSDFQKFSVSNPEVYWKTVLDELSISFSVPPQCVLYDNPSRENGLSYPGGQWLPGAFINPARNCLSVNDKRTLDDTVVIWHDEGDDGMPINRMTLEELRREVWYATFYLTTVLMVWKASKSGVFFVRSFFVALEAEGEVTLPSKIVWGSWPPTKVSFFCLGSNLGQILTMDQLKRGGWVLAGF
;
A
#
# COMPACT_ATOMS: atom_id res chain seq x y z
N MET A 1 -14.40 3.62 -30.47
CA MET A 1 -14.33 4.65 -31.52
C MET A 1 -12.87 5.04 -31.65
N ALA A 2 -12.27 4.92 -32.83
CA ALA A 2 -10.91 5.41 -33.06
C ALA A 2 -10.96 6.94 -33.01
N GLY A 3 -10.53 7.52 -31.89
CA GLY A 3 -10.44 8.96 -31.70
C GLY A 3 -9.34 9.57 -32.56
N LYS A 4 -9.47 10.86 -32.86
CA LYS A 4 -8.39 11.66 -33.47
C LYS A 4 -7.14 11.60 -32.57
N THR A 5 -5.95 11.51 -33.17
CA THR A 5 -4.69 11.69 -32.43
C THR A 5 -4.58 13.14 -31.94
N LEU A 6 -3.85 13.39 -30.85
CA LEU A 6 -3.73 14.74 -30.29
C LEU A 6 -3.29 15.79 -31.32
N ASP A 7 -2.37 15.44 -32.21
CA ASP A 7 -1.85 16.35 -33.25
C ASP A 7 -2.89 16.73 -34.31
N SER A 8 -3.96 15.96 -34.43
CA SER A 8 -5.03 16.16 -35.43
C SER A 8 -6.26 16.87 -34.86
N ILE A 9 -6.28 17.16 -33.56
CA ILE A 9 -7.35 17.90 -32.89
C ILE A 9 -7.19 19.39 -33.21
N THR A 10 -8.27 20.01 -33.68
CA THR A 10 -8.33 21.45 -33.98
C THR A 10 -9.16 22.21 -32.95
N SER A 11 -9.04 23.54 -32.89
CA SER A 11 -9.92 24.38 -32.05
C SER A 11 -11.40 24.23 -32.41
N GLN A 12 -11.71 23.95 -33.68
CA GLN A 12 -13.08 23.67 -34.13
C GLN A 12 -13.62 22.35 -33.56
N ASP A 13 -12.76 21.33 -33.44
CA ASP A 13 -13.15 20.05 -32.82
C ASP A 13 -13.48 20.23 -31.33
N ILE A 14 -12.74 21.10 -30.63
CA ILE A 14 -12.99 21.44 -29.22
C ILE A 14 -14.28 22.24 -29.09
N ALA A 15 -14.50 23.25 -29.94
CA ALA A 15 -15.72 24.06 -29.93
C ALA A 15 -16.98 23.20 -30.22
N ALA A 16 -16.86 22.18 -31.07
CA ALA A 16 -17.94 21.25 -31.38
C ALA A 16 -18.44 20.44 -30.16
N LEU A 17 -17.68 20.42 -29.05
CA LEU A 17 -18.07 19.78 -27.79
C LEU A 17 -18.96 20.67 -26.90
N GLY A 18 -19.38 21.84 -27.39
CA GLY A 18 -20.19 22.80 -26.63
C GLY A 18 -19.38 23.81 -25.82
N ILE A 19 -18.08 23.92 -26.09
CA ILE A 19 -17.17 24.89 -25.46
C ILE A 19 -17.18 26.19 -26.28
N PRO A 20 -17.29 27.38 -25.67
CA PRO A 20 -17.24 28.65 -26.39
C PRO A 20 -15.96 28.79 -27.23
N SER A 21 -16.08 29.37 -28.44
CA SER A 21 -14.96 29.42 -29.39
C SER A 21 -13.68 30.06 -28.83
N GLU A 22 -13.80 31.11 -28.02
CA GLU A 22 -12.64 31.78 -27.40
C GLU A 22 -11.92 30.86 -26.40
N GLU A 23 -12.68 30.08 -25.62
CA GLU A 23 -12.14 29.13 -24.66
C GLU A 23 -11.56 27.89 -25.36
N ALA A 24 -12.22 27.42 -26.42
CA ALA A 24 -11.73 26.35 -27.27
C ALA A 24 -10.38 26.68 -27.92
N GLU A 25 -10.18 27.94 -28.33
CA GLU A 25 -8.93 28.41 -28.92
C GLU A 25 -7.80 28.48 -27.87
N LYS A 26 -8.10 28.95 -26.64
CA LYS A 26 -7.16 28.91 -25.52
C LYS A 26 -6.75 27.48 -25.16
N LEU A 27 -7.72 26.57 -25.03
CA LEU A 27 -7.46 25.15 -24.75
C LEU A 27 -6.62 24.50 -25.85
N HIS A 28 -6.88 24.82 -27.11
CA HIS A 28 -6.10 24.32 -28.23
C HIS A 28 -4.65 24.85 -28.22
N GLN A 29 -4.45 26.14 -27.89
CA GLN A 29 -3.10 26.69 -27.74
C GLN A 29 -2.32 26.01 -26.61
N THR A 30 -2.94 25.79 -25.46
CA THR A 30 -2.33 25.04 -24.36
C THR A 30 -1.99 23.61 -24.77
N LEU A 31 -2.88 22.93 -25.50
CA LEU A 31 -2.62 21.59 -26.04
C LEU A 31 -1.38 21.57 -26.94
N LEU A 32 -1.27 22.51 -27.88
CA LEU A 32 -0.12 22.61 -28.78
C LEU A 32 1.19 22.87 -28.04
N GLN A 33 1.16 23.69 -26.98
CA GLN A 33 2.33 23.92 -26.12
C GLN A 33 2.78 22.63 -25.43
N ILE A 34 1.82 21.85 -24.89
CA ILE A 34 2.11 20.56 -24.26
C ILE A 34 2.71 19.58 -25.29
N ILE A 35 2.08 19.42 -26.45
CA ILE A 35 2.54 18.55 -27.54
C ILE A 35 3.96 18.93 -27.98
N THR A 36 4.22 20.22 -28.18
CA THR A 36 5.55 20.71 -28.60
C THR A 36 6.63 20.38 -27.57
N SER A 37 6.29 20.39 -26.28
CA SER A 37 7.24 20.13 -25.21
C SER A 37 7.48 18.64 -24.91
N CYS A 38 6.44 17.80 -24.98
CA CYS A 38 6.48 16.42 -24.51
C CYS A 38 6.25 15.37 -25.61
N GLY A 39 5.86 15.78 -26.82
CA GLY A 39 5.36 14.91 -27.87
C GLY A 39 3.86 14.60 -27.72
N ALA A 40 3.26 14.00 -28.74
CA ALA A 40 1.82 13.77 -28.82
C ALA A 40 1.32 12.48 -28.16
N ALA A 41 2.23 11.56 -27.85
CA ALA A 41 1.88 10.20 -27.42
C ALA A 41 2.80 9.70 -26.30
N THR A 42 3.26 10.59 -25.41
CA THR A 42 4.11 10.21 -24.27
C THR A 42 3.31 10.21 -22.96
N PRO A 43 3.72 9.41 -21.96
CA PRO A 43 3.14 9.47 -20.61
C PRO A 43 3.16 10.87 -19.99
N GLN A 44 4.18 11.68 -20.31
CA GLN A 44 4.26 13.06 -19.81
C GLN A 44 3.16 13.94 -20.38
N THR A 45 2.75 13.72 -21.64
CA THR A 45 1.69 14.47 -22.31
C THR A 45 0.36 14.36 -21.56
N TRP A 46 -0.05 13.14 -21.18
CA TRP A 46 -1.29 12.95 -20.42
C TRP A 46 -1.23 13.60 -19.03
N SER A 47 -0.10 13.46 -18.33
CA SER A 47 0.10 14.07 -17.02
C SER A 47 -0.11 15.59 -17.07
N ARG A 48 0.50 16.27 -18.05
CA ARG A 48 0.33 17.72 -18.23
C ARG A 48 -1.09 18.09 -18.66
N ILE A 49 -1.69 17.36 -19.59
CA ILE A 49 -3.10 17.59 -20.00
C ILE A 49 -4.03 17.53 -18.77
N SER A 50 -3.85 16.53 -17.91
CA SER A 50 -4.71 16.34 -16.73
C SER A 50 -4.54 17.43 -15.65
N LYS A 51 -3.36 18.07 -15.58
CA LYS A 51 -3.03 19.07 -14.56
C LYS A 51 -3.18 20.52 -15.05
N GLU A 52 -2.93 20.78 -16.33
CA GLU A 52 -2.78 22.13 -16.89
C GLU A 52 -3.90 22.50 -17.88
N LEU A 53 -4.54 21.51 -18.52
CA LEU A 53 -5.57 21.75 -19.55
C LEU A 53 -6.97 21.41 -19.05
N LEU A 54 -7.13 20.25 -18.40
CA LEU A 54 -8.43 19.75 -17.95
C LEU A 54 -8.79 20.28 -16.56
N ASN A 55 -10.08 20.54 -16.33
CA ASN A 55 -10.65 20.85 -15.03
C ASN A 55 -12.04 20.19 -14.90
N PRO A 56 -12.58 20.01 -13.68
CA PRO A 56 -13.85 19.29 -13.47
C PRO A 56 -15.08 19.93 -14.11
N ASP A 57 -15.04 21.22 -14.46
CA ASP A 57 -16.17 21.96 -15.02
C ASP A 57 -16.26 21.80 -16.55
N LEU A 58 -15.22 21.28 -17.20
CA LEU A 58 -15.22 21.04 -18.65
C LEU A 58 -16.07 19.82 -19.04
N PRO A 59 -16.65 19.81 -20.27
CA PRO A 59 -17.46 18.69 -20.73
C PRO A 59 -16.68 17.37 -20.75
N TYR A 60 -17.27 16.30 -20.21
CA TYR A 60 -16.64 14.97 -20.18
C TYR A 60 -16.18 14.46 -21.56
N SER A 61 -16.86 14.86 -22.63
CA SER A 61 -16.46 14.56 -24.01
C SER A 61 -15.08 15.12 -24.37
N LEU A 62 -14.67 16.25 -23.81
CA LEU A 62 -13.33 16.81 -23.96
C LEU A 62 -12.30 15.93 -23.25
N HIS A 63 -12.59 15.50 -22.02
CA HIS A 63 -11.70 14.60 -21.28
C HIS A 63 -11.47 13.30 -22.06
N GLN A 64 -12.53 12.72 -22.63
CA GLN A 64 -12.42 11.53 -23.49
C GLN A 64 -11.60 11.79 -24.74
N MET A 65 -11.85 12.91 -25.44
CA MET A 65 -11.11 13.28 -26.64
C MET A 65 -9.61 13.39 -26.37
N MET A 66 -9.22 14.06 -25.29
CA MET A 66 -7.81 14.22 -24.90
C MET A 66 -7.20 12.88 -24.48
N TYR A 67 -7.90 12.09 -23.67
CA TYR A 67 -7.41 10.81 -23.19
C TYR A 67 -7.16 9.82 -24.32
N TYR A 68 -8.17 9.57 -25.17
CA TYR A 68 -8.05 8.63 -26.27
C TYR A 68 -7.15 9.14 -27.39
N GLY A 69 -7.04 10.46 -27.57
CA GLY A 69 -6.06 11.04 -28.46
C GLY A 69 -4.63 10.77 -27.99
N CYS A 70 -4.36 10.95 -26.69
CA CYS A 70 -3.03 10.74 -26.09
C CYS A 70 -2.60 9.27 -26.15
N TYR A 71 -3.54 8.35 -25.93
CA TYR A 71 -3.28 6.91 -25.93
C TYR A 71 -3.71 6.20 -27.23
N SER A 72 -3.84 6.95 -28.33
CA SER A 72 -4.27 6.43 -29.63
C SER A 72 -3.43 5.24 -30.14
N HIS A 73 -2.18 5.12 -29.66
CA HIS A 73 -1.24 4.03 -30.02
C HIS A 73 -1.03 3.00 -28.90
N PHE A 74 -1.70 3.10 -27.76
CA PHE A 74 -1.42 2.27 -26.58
C PHE A 74 -2.08 0.88 -26.65
N GLY A 75 -3.02 0.67 -27.58
CA GLY A 75 -3.81 -0.56 -27.69
C GLY A 75 -5.25 -0.37 -27.19
N PRO A 76 -6.01 -1.47 -26.99
CA PRO A 76 -7.43 -1.39 -26.65
C PRO A 76 -7.69 -0.84 -25.24
N ASP A 77 -6.74 -1.03 -24.32
CA ASP A 77 -6.90 -0.72 -22.89
C ASP A 77 -5.82 0.26 -22.41
N PRO A 78 -5.99 1.57 -22.68
CA PRO A 78 -5.07 2.60 -22.19
C PRO A 78 -5.10 2.70 -20.65
N PRO A 79 -4.00 3.13 -20.01
CA PRO A 79 -3.88 3.13 -18.57
C PRO A 79 -4.72 4.25 -17.96
N ALA A 80 -5.60 3.91 -17.03
CA ALA A 80 -6.45 4.88 -16.35
C ALA A 80 -5.63 5.91 -15.53
N TRP A 81 -4.43 5.52 -15.09
CA TRP A 81 -3.53 6.36 -14.32
C TRP A 81 -2.09 5.87 -14.49
N LEU A 82 -1.15 6.81 -14.50
CA LEU A 82 0.29 6.52 -14.46
C LEU A 82 0.90 7.27 -13.28
N PRO A 83 1.80 6.63 -12.51
CA PRO A 83 2.48 7.30 -11.42
C PRO A 83 3.41 8.39 -11.96
N ASP A 84 3.41 9.53 -11.29
CA ASP A 84 4.39 10.59 -11.53
C ASP A 84 5.79 10.06 -11.19
N PRO A 85 6.79 10.18 -12.09
CA PRO A 85 8.15 9.72 -11.82
C PRO A 85 8.73 10.26 -10.51
N GLU A 86 8.42 11.52 -10.15
CA GLU A 86 8.85 12.11 -8.89
C GLU A 86 8.22 11.39 -7.68
N ASN A 87 6.93 11.06 -7.77
CA ASN A 87 6.21 10.35 -6.71
C ASN A 87 6.71 8.92 -6.55
N VAL A 88 7.14 8.24 -7.63
CA VAL A 88 7.69 6.88 -7.53
C VAL A 88 8.90 6.86 -6.60
N MET A 89 9.77 7.86 -6.69
CA MET A 89 10.97 7.98 -5.85
C MET A 89 10.64 8.21 -4.37
N LEU A 90 9.46 8.75 -4.08
CA LEU A 90 8.97 8.97 -2.71
C LEU A 90 8.35 7.70 -2.10
N THR A 91 8.00 6.70 -2.91
CA THR A 91 7.48 5.43 -2.39
C THR A 91 8.55 4.64 -1.65
N ASN A 92 8.17 3.87 -0.64
CA ASN A 92 9.10 2.99 0.08
C ASN A 92 9.86 2.03 -0.85
N VAL A 93 9.16 1.47 -1.85
CA VAL A 93 9.78 0.54 -2.80
C VAL A 93 10.71 1.29 -3.76
N GLY A 94 10.33 2.49 -4.20
CA GLY A 94 11.19 3.36 -4.99
C GLY A 94 12.49 3.68 -4.25
N GLN A 95 12.38 4.14 -2.99
CA GLN A 95 13.55 4.42 -2.16
C GLN A 95 14.40 3.16 -1.89
N LEU A 96 13.78 2.01 -1.68
CA LEU A 96 14.50 0.73 -1.52
C LEU A 96 15.29 0.39 -2.77
N LEU A 97 14.68 0.51 -3.95
CA LEU A 97 15.33 0.23 -5.23
C LEU A 97 16.42 1.25 -5.54
N GLU A 98 16.25 2.52 -5.17
CA GLU A 98 17.32 3.52 -5.29
C GLU A 98 18.53 3.18 -4.43
N ARG A 99 18.31 2.76 -3.17
CA ARG A 99 19.40 2.41 -2.26
C ARG A 99 20.07 1.08 -2.64
N ARG A 100 19.27 0.06 -2.97
CA ARG A 100 19.70 -1.35 -3.01
C ARG A 100 19.40 -2.07 -4.33
N GLY A 101 18.84 -1.40 -5.32
CA GLY A 101 18.45 -2.01 -6.61
C GLY A 101 19.62 -2.69 -7.33
N LYS A 102 20.82 -2.11 -7.23
CA LYS A 102 22.06 -2.72 -7.74
C LYS A 102 22.47 -4.00 -7.00
N GLU A 103 22.11 -4.15 -5.72
CA GLU A 103 22.35 -5.40 -4.98
C GLU A 103 21.46 -6.53 -5.51
N PHE A 104 20.22 -6.22 -5.89
CA PHE A 104 19.27 -7.22 -6.38
C PHE A 104 19.49 -7.57 -7.85
N LEU A 105 19.72 -6.56 -8.70
CA LEU A 105 19.70 -6.73 -10.16
C LEU A 105 21.07 -6.47 -10.83
N GLY A 106 22.09 -6.07 -10.06
CA GLY A 106 23.42 -5.80 -10.58
C GLY A 106 23.43 -4.69 -11.64
N SER A 107 24.13 -4.94 -12.74
CA SER A 107 24.22 -4.02 -13.89
C SER A 107 22.91 -3.87 -14.67
N ARG A 108 21.91 -4.73 -14.41
CA ARG A 108 20.58 -4.62 -15.05
C ARG A 108 19.70 -3.54 -14.39
N TYR A 109 20.00 -3.14 -13.17
CA TYR A 109 19.27 -2.07 -12.50
C TYR A 109 19.48 -0.74 -13.23
N LYS A 110 18.38 -0.05 -13.56
CA LYS A 110 18.40 1.28 -14.18
C LYS A 110 17.75 2.32 -13.27
N ASP A 111 16.47 2.13 -13.03
CA ASP A 111 15.60 2.99 -12.22
C ASP A 111 14.45 2.17 -11.63
N PRO A 112 13.72 2.69 -10.62
CA PRO A 112 12.70 1.92 -9.91
C PRO A 112 11.52 1.52 -10.79
N ILE A 113 11.20 2.28 -11.83
CA ILE A 113 10.05 2.02 -12.71
C ILE A 113 10.41 0.91 -13.71
N SER A 114 11.44 1.14 -14.51
CA SER A 114 11.83 0.22 -15.58
C SER A 114 12.36 -1.11 -15.04
N SER A 115 12.91 -1.12 -13.82
CA SER A 115 13.48 -2.30 -13.19
C SER A 115 12.49 -3.04 -12.28
N PHE A 116 11.28 -2.53 -12.07
CA PHE A 116 10.31 -3.12 -11.14
C PHE A 116 9.93 -4.56 -11.52
N SER A 117 9.69 -4.83 -12.80
CA SER A 117 9.36 -6.18 -13.30
C SER A 117 10.50 -7.18 -13.04
N ASP A 118 11.74 -6.74 -13.25
CA ASP A 118 12.92 -7.57 -12.96
C ASP A 118 13.10 -7.78 -11.45
N PHE A 119 12.83 -6.76 -10.63
CA PHE A 119 12.83 -6.88 -9.17
C PHE A 119 11.76 -7.85 -8.67
N GLN A 120 10.56 -7.83 -9.26
CA GLN A 120 9.50 -8.78 -8.94
C GLN A 120 9.90 -10.21 -9.29
N LYS A 121 10.53 -10.43 -10.45
CA LYS A 121 11.08 -11.76 -10.83
C LYS A 121 12.17 -12.20 -9.85
N PHE A 122 13.02 -11.26 -9.43
CA PHE A 122 14.05 -11.50 -8.42
C PHE A 122 13.45 -11.94 -7.08
N SER A 123 12.40 -11.26 -6.59
CA SER A 123 11.78 -11.58 -5.29
C SER A 123 11.19 -12.98 -5.22
N VAL A 124 10.63 -13.46 -6.34
CA VAL A 124 10.12 -14.83 -6.48
C VAL A 124 11.25 -15.85 -6.57
N SER A 125 12.32 -15.53 -7.29
CA SER A 125 13.43 -16.46 -7.53
C SER A 125 14.40 -16.54 -6.36
N ASN A 126 14.47 -15.49 -5.52
CA ASN A 126 15.41 -15.36 -4.41
C ASN A 126 14.69 -14.97 -3.10
N PRO A 127 13.72 -15.78 -2.62
CA PRO A 127 12.91 -15.44 -1.46
C PRO A 127 13.74 -15.23 -0.19
N GLU A 128 14.84 -15.98 -0.02
CA GLU A 128 15.73 -15.87 1.13
C GLU A 128 16.36 -14.46 1.23
N VAL A 129 16.85 -13.93 0.12
CA VAL A 129 17.49 -12.60 0.07
C VAL A 129 16.44 -11.50 0.17
N TYR A 130 15.35 -11.64 -0.58
CA TYR A 130 14.28 -10.66 -0.63
C TYR A 130 13.62 -10.46 0.75
N TRP A 131 13.18 -11.54 1.40
CA TRP A 131 12.46 -11.43 2.66
C TRP A 131 13.35 -11.01 3.83
N LYS A 132 14.63 -11.42 3.87
CA LYS A 132 15.58 -10.86 4.84
C LYS A 132 15.66 -9.35 4.71
N THR A 133 15.82 -8.86 3.49
CA THR A 133 15.82 -7.43 3.20
C THR A 133 14.53 -6.75 3.64
N VAL A 134 13.37 -7.33 3.35
CA VAL A 134 12.08 -6.76 3.78
C VAL A 134 11.96 -6.73 5.32
N LEU A 135 12.36 -7.80 6.01
CA LEU A 135 12.33 -7.85 7.48
C LEU A 135 13.26 -6.79 8.10
N ASP A 136 14.43 -6.57 7.51
CA ASP A 136 15.37 -5.54 7.95
C ASP A 136 14.81 -4.12 7.71
N GLU A 137 14.24 -3.85 6.53
CA GLU A 137 13.62 -2.54 6.19
C GLU A 137 12.39 -2.21 7.04
N LEU A 138 11.68 -3.26 7.51
CA LEU A 138 10.58 -3.16 8.47
C LEU A 138 11.06 -3.11 9.93
N SER A 139 12.38 -3.19 10.16
CA SER A 139 13.02 -3.21 11.48
C SER A 139 12.48 -4.32 12.39
N ILE A 140 12.20 -5.50 11.82
CA ILE A 140 11.68 -6.64 12.57
C ILE A 140 12.78 -7.26 13.42
N SER A 141 12.54 -7.28 14.72
CA SER A 141 13.42 -7.84 15.74
C SER A 141 12.96 -9.23 16.17
N PHE A 142 13.90 -10.17 16.16
CA PHE A 142 13.73 -11.53 16.65
C PHE A 142 14.50 -11.71 17.95
N SER A 143 13.93 -12.42 18.93
CA SER A 143 14.68 -12.87 20.10
C SER A 143 15.55 -14.08 19.79
N VAL A 144 15.10 -14.92 18.84
CA VAL A 144 15.90 -15.97 18.22
C VAL A 144 15.69 -15.85 16.71
N PRO A 145 16.75 -15.65 15.91
CA PRO A 145 16.59 -15.47 14.47
C PRO A 145 16.10 -16.75 13.78
N PRO A 146 15.39 -16.63 12.65
CA PRO A 146 15.01 -17.78 11.82
C PRO A 146 16.24 -18.52 11.28
N GLN A 147 16.10 -19.83 11.08
CA GLN A 147 17.11 -20.65 10.38
C GLN A 147 17.19 -20.31 8.89
N CYS A 148 16.03 -20.10 8.26
CA CYS A 148 15.87 -19.63 6.88
C CYS A 148 14.53 -18.88 6.74
N VAL A 149 14.28 -18.24 5.61
CA VAL A 149 13.01 -17.55 5.33
C VAL A 149 11.89 -18.54 5.08
N LEU A 150 12.14 -19.52 4.22
CA LEU A 150 11.14 -20.51 3.80
C LEU A 150 11.81 -21.88 3.73
N TYR A 151 11.30 -22.81 4.53
CA TYR A 151 11.66 -24.21 4.47
C TYR A 151 10.55 -24.96 3.74
N ASP A 152 10.83 -25.33 2.49
CA ASP A 152 9.92 -26.13 1.69
C ASP A 152 10.10 -27.60 2.04
N ASN A 153 9.13 -28.19 2.75
CA ASN A 153 9.16 -29.60 3.11
C ASN A 153 8.11 -30.36 2.28
N PRO A 154 8.50 -31.04 1.19
CA PRO A 154 7.58 -31.82 0.35
C PRO A 154 7.14 -33.14 1.01
N SER A 155 7.66 -33.46 2.20
CA SER A 155 7.42 -34.73 2.89
C SER A 155 5.97 -34.80 3.40
N ARG A 156 5.13 -35.51 2.64
CA ARG A 156 3.75 -35.91 2.96
C ARG A 156 3.64 -36.86 4.19
N GLU A 157 4.58 -36.84 5.13
CA GLU A 157 4.62 -37.85 6.20
C GLU A 157 3.63 -37.57 7.33
N ASN A 158 3.10 -36.35 7.45
CA ASN A 158 2.22 -35.99 8.56
C ASN A 158 0.76 -35.69 8.19
N GLY A 159 0.23 -36.21 7.08
CA GLY A 159 -1.22 -36.19 6.79
C GLY A 159 -1.92 -34.82 6.78
N LEU A 160 -1.17 -33.72 6.97
CA LEU A 160 -1.65 -32.35 7.02
C LEU A 160 -1.67 -31.85 5.58
N SER A 161 -2.87 -31.72 5.04
CA SER A 161 -3.20 -31.29 3.68
C SER A 161 -2.93 -29.79 3.42
N TYR A 162 -1.79 -29.25 3.88
CA TYR A 162 -1.41 -27.86 3.64
C TYR A 162 -0.18 -27.81 2.72
N PRO A 163 -0.34 -27.43 1.44
CA PRO A 163 0.75 -27.35 0.46
C PRO A 163 1.63 -26.10 0.66
N GLY A 164 1.85 -25.64 1.89
CA GLY A 164 2.59 -24.41 2.18
C GLY A 164 3.80 -24.72 3.04
N GLY A 165 5.00 -24.42 2.54
CA GLY A 165 6.24 -24.52 3.30
C GLY A 165 6.22 -23.75 4.62
N GLN A 166 7.18 -24.03 5.48
CA GLN A 166 7.31 -23.41 6.80
C GLN A 166 8.08 -22.11 6.71
N TRP A 167 7.45 -21.00 7.07
CA TRP A 167 8.09 -19.68 7.10
C TRP A 167 8.82 -19.44 8.41
N LEU A 168 10.03 -18.85 8.32
CA LEU A 168 10.87 -18.44 9.44
C LEU A 168 11.05 -19.53 10.52
N PRO A 169 11.36 -20.80 10.16
CA PRO A 169 11.50 -21.90 11.11
C PRO A 169 12.50 -21.57 12.21
N GLY A 170 12.13 -21.93 13.45
CA GLY A 170 12.96 -21.71 14.63
C GLY A 170 13.01 -20.27 15.14
N ALA A 171 12.37 -19.31 14.45
CA ALA A 171 12.34 -17.93 14.90
C ALA A 171 11.46 -17.76 16.14
N PHE A 172 11.92 -16.92 17.06
CA PHE A 172 11.10 -16.41 18.16
C PHE A 172 10.94 -14.91 17.97
N ILE A 173 9.69 -14.48 17.87
CA ILE A 173 9.30 -13.09 17.65
C ILE A 173 8.27 -12.69 18.71
N ASN A 174 8.39 -11.46 19.19
CA ASN A 174 7.34 -10.83 19.99
C ASN A 174 6.70 -9.72 19.15
N PRO A 175 5.47 -9.94 18.61
CA PRO A 175 4.80 -8.95 17.80
C PRO A 175 4.54 -7.64 18.54
N ALA A 176 4.11 -7.71 19.82
CA ALA A 176 3.87 -6.52 20.63
C ALA A 176 5.15 -5.69 20.80
N ARG A 177 6.29 -6.34 21.05
CA ARG A 177 7.59 -5.66 21.11
C ARG A 177 7.91 -4.97 19.78
N ASN A 178 7.72 -5.63 18.64
CA ASN A 178 7.98 -5.04 17.33
C ASN A 178 7.07 -3.84 17.04
N CYS A 179 5.79 -3.92 17.40
CA CYS A 179 4.84 -2.81 17.22
C CYS A 179 5.11 -1.63 18.16
N LEU A 180 5.65 -1.89 19.35
CA LEU A 180 5.77 -0.89 20.42
C LEU A 180 7.19 -0.37 20.63
N SER A 181 8.16 -0.86 19.87
CA SER A 181 9.55 -0.41 19.97
C SER A 181 9.77 0.88 19.17
N VAL A 182 10.69 1.70 19.65
CA VAL A 182 11.25 2.83 18.91
C VAL A 182 12.21 2.33 17.84
N ASN A 183 12.34 3.06 16.74
CA ASN A 183 13.30 2.77 15.66
C ASN A 183 13.68 4.08 14.95
N ASP A 184 14.51 3.98 13.91
CA ASP A 184 15.01 5.15 13.17
C ASP A 184 13.91 6.02 12.55
N LYS A 185 12.69 5.48 12.42
CA LYS A 185 11.51 6.16 11.87
C LYS A 185 10.44 6.46 12.92
N ARG A 186 10.62 6.05 14.18
CA ARG A 186 9.59 6.15 15.23
C ARG A 186 10.16 6.50 16.60
N THR A 187 9.58 7.54 17.20
CA THR A 187 9.87 8.01 18.56
C THR A 187 8.72 7.74 19.53
N LEU A 188 8.94 8.02 20.81
CA LEU A 188 7.92 7.87 21.86
C LEU A 188 6.77 8.87 21.74
N ASP A 189 7.06 10.05 21.20
CA ASP A 189 6.10 11.16 21.09
C ASP A 189 5.19 11.04 19.84
N ASP A 190 5.51 10.10 18.94
CA ASP A 190 4.74 9.89 17.72
C ASP A 190 3.32 9.41 18.05
N THR A 191 2.32 10.01 17.41
CA THR A 191 0.94 9.53 17.48
C THR A 191 0.81 8.19 16.76
N VAL A 192 0.38 7.14 17.47
CA VAL A 192 0.26 5.77 16.92
C VAL A 192 -1.17 5.23 16.90
N VAL A 193 -2.07 5.81 17.69
CA VAL A 193 -3.51 5.54 17.61
C VAL A 193 -4.26 6.84 17.45
N ILE A 194 -5.19 6.86 16.52
CA ILE A 194 -6.13 7.96 16.29
C ILE A 194 -7.51 7.31 16.25
N TRP A 195 -8.43 7.78 17.07
CA TRP A 195 -9.80 7.28 17.11
C TRP A 195 -10.78 8.40 17.37
N HIS A 196 -12.04 8.13 17.11
CA HIS A 196 -13.13 9.05 17.35
C HIS A 196 -14.32 8.23 17.82
N ASP A 197 -14.98 8.71 18.87
CA ASP A 197 -16.12 8.02 19.47
C ASP A 197 -17.37 8.26 18.63
N GLU A 198 -18.23 7.25 18.55
CA GLU A 198 -19.47 7.32 17.78
C GLU A 198 -20.45 8.27 18.45
N GLY A 199 -20.94 9.28 17.71
CA GLY A 199 -21.88 10.28 18.22
C GLY A 199 -21.25 11.61 18.65
N ASP A 200 -19.91 11.72 18.61
CA ASP A 200 -19.17 12.90 19.05
C ASP A 200 -18.70 13.80 17.89
N ASP A 201 -19.46 13.91 16.79
CA ASP A 201 -19.03 14.56 15.54
C ASP A 201 -18.54 16.03 15.67
N GLY A 202 -18.84 16.69 16.81
CA GLY A 202 -18.38 18.05 17.13
C GLY A 202 -17.10 18.13 17.98
N MET A 203 -16.56 17.00 18.45
CA MET A 203 -15.40 16.94 19.34
C MET A 203 -14.08 16.74 18.55
N PRO A 204 -12.93 17.15 19.11
CA PRO A 204 -11.65 16.84 18.51
C PRO A 204 -11.37 15.34 18.47
N ILE A 205 -10.72 14.88 17.41
CA ILE A 205 -10.27 13.49 17.26
C ILE A 205 -9.28 13.12 18.37
N ASN A 206 -9.51 11.97 19.02
CA ASN A 206 -8.63 11.43 20.05
C ASN A 206 -7.33 10.90 19.46
N ARG A 207 -6.24 11.03 20.23
CA ARG A 207 -4.89 10.64 19.82
C ARG A 207 -4.17 10.00 21.00
N MET A 208 -3.31 9.02 20.71
CA MET A 208 -2.45 8.39 21.69
C MET A 208 -1.03 8.27 21.13
N THR A 209 -0.05 8.70 21.92
CA THR A 209 1.37 8.58 21.58
C THR A 209 1.87 7.15 21.75
N LEU A 210 3.04 6.83 21.20
CA LEU A 210 3.67 5.53 21.41
C LEU A 210 3.97 5.29 22.89
N GLU A 211 4.40 6.32 23.63
CA GLU A 211 4.64 6.23 25.07
C GLU A 211 3.37 5.83 25.84
N GLU A 212 2.26 6.51 25.55
CA GLU A 212 0.96 6.23 26.17
C GLU A 212 0.49 4.81 25.83
N LEU A 213 0.53 4.43 24.55
CA LEU A 213 0.13 3.09 24.13
C LEU A 213 0.99 2.00 24.81
N ARG A 214 2.31 2.24 24.92
CA ARG A 214 3.21 1.32 25.62
C ARG A 214 2.83 1.15 27.08
N ARG A 215 2.50 2.25 27.75
CA ARG A 215 2.07 2.25 29.15
C ARG A 215 0.78 1.46 29.33
N GLU A 216 -0.23 1.71 28.51
CA GLU A 216 -1.52 1.00 28.59
C GLU A 216 -1.36 -0.50 28.30
N VAL A 217 -0.58 -0.87 27.28
CA VAL A 217 -0.27 -2.29 27.01
C VAL A 217 0.49 -2.92 28.18
N TRP A 218 1.43 -2.20 28.79
CA TRP A 218 2.14 -2.69 29.97
C TRP A 218 1.16 -2.97 31.10
N TYR A 219 0.31 -2.01 31.46
CA TYR A 219 -0.68 -2.20 32.53
C TYR A 219 -1.54 -3.44 32.27
N ALA A 220 -2.12 -3.56 31.07
CA ALA A 220 -2.91 -4.71 30.70
C ALA A 220 -2.15 -6.03 30.84
N THR A 221 -0.89 -6.09 30.40
CA THR A 221 -0.07 -7.30 30.56
C THR A 221 0.27 -7.60 32.01
N PHE A 222 0.52 -6.57 32.83
CA PHE A 222 0.80 -6.71 34.26
C PHE A 222 -0.43 -7.22 35.02
N TYR A 223 -1.63 -6.73 34.70
CA TYR A 223 -2.86 -7.25 35.28
C TYR A 223 -3.08 -8.73 34.89
N LEU A 224 -2.88 -9.08 33.62
CA LEU A 224 -2.98 -10.47 33.17
C LEU A 224 -2.02 -11.42 33.90
N THR A 225 -0.79 -10.97 34.19
CA THR A 225 0.21 -11.79 34.89
C THR A 225 0.00 -11.84 36.40
N THR A 226 -0.44 -10.75 37.03
CA THR A 226 -0.65 -10.66 38.48
C THR A 226 -1.94 -11.30 38.96
N VAL A 227 -3.01 -11.24 38.17
CA VAL A 227 -4.33 -11.83 38.52
C VAL A 227 -4.34 -13.36 38.33
N LEU A 228 -3.21 -13.99 37.94
CA LEU A 228 -3.16 -15.41 37.57
C LEU A 228 -4.29 -15.78 36.59
N MET A 229 -4.70 -14.83 35.72
CA MET A 229 -5.49 -15.16 34.55
C MET A 229 -4.57 -15.91 33.60
N VAL A 230 -4.38 -17.20 33.88
CA VAL A 230 -3.84 -18.14 32.93
C VAL A 230 -4.77 -18.08 31.74
N TRP A 231 -4.29 -17.43 30.68
CA TRP A 231 -4.88 -17.52 29.36
C TRP A 231 -4.88 -19.01 28.99
N LYS A 232 -5.98 -19.69 29.32
CA LYS A 232 -6.28 -20.96 28.71
C LYS A 232 -6.54 -20.59 27.27
N ALA A 233 -5.56 -20.90 26.42
CA ALA A 233 -5.79 -20.93 24.99
C ALA A 233 -7.18 -21.54 24.77
N SER A 234 -7.95 -20.96 23.84
CA SER A 234 -9.22 -21.52 23.37
C SER A 234 -9.12 -23.06 23.33
N LYS A 235 -10.22 -23.81 23.47
CA LYS A 235 -10.18 -25.30 23.40
C LYS A 235 -9.43 -25.85 22.17
N SER A 236 -9.14 -25.02 21.16
CA SER A 236 -8.27 -25.28 20.00
C SER A 236 -6.77 -24.97 20.16
N GLY A 237 -6.29 -24.44 21.29
CA GLY A 237 -4.90 -24.02 21.48
C GLY A 237 -4.50 -22.72 20.77
N VAL A 238 -5.44 -21.99 20.16
CA VAL A 238 -5.14 -20.83 19.29
C VAL A 238 -5.42 -19.50 20.01
N PHE A 239 -4.42 -18.60 20.01
CA PHE A 239 -4.53 -17.23 20.48
C PHE A 239 -5.40 -16.38 19.53
N PHE A 240 -6.37 -15.65 20.07
CA PHE A 240 -7.18 -14.69 19.33
C PHE A 240 -6.93 -13.28 19.88
N VAL A 241 -6.42 -12.39 19.03
CA VAL A 241 -6.15 -10.97 19.36
C VAL A 241 -7.42 -10.26 19.85
N ARG A 242 -8.59 -10.64 19.34
CA ARG A 242 -9.90 -10.11 19.78
C ARG A 242 -10.14 -10.26 21.30
N SER A 243 -9.75 -11.39 21.88
CA SER A 243 -9.90 -11.63 23.33
C SER A 243 -8.93 -10.81 24.19
N PHE A 244 -7.81 -10.34 23.63
CA PHE A 244 -6.90 -9.42 24.33
C PHE A 244 -7.50 -8.01 24.44
N PHE A 245 -8.11 -7.51 23.36
CA PHE A 245 -8.75 -6.18 23.36
C PHE A 245 -10.07 -6.13 24.12
N VAL A 246 -10.86 -7.21 24.15
CA VAL A 246 -12.05 -7.29 25.02
C VAL A 246 -11.67 -7.22 26.50
N ALA A 247 -10.50 -7.76 26.88
CA ALA A 247 -9.99 -7.62 28.25
C ALA A 247 -9.53 -6.18 28.56
N LEU A 248 -9.05 -5.45 27.56
CA LEU A 248 -8.69 -4.03 27.68
C LEU A 248 -9.93 -3.12 27.83
N GLU A 249 -11.02 -3.41 27.12
CA GLU A 249 -12.29 -2.66 27.19
C GLU A 249 -13.03 -2.86 28.54
N ALA A 250 -12.75 -3.93 29.28
CA ALA A 250 -13.52 -4.32 30.46
C ALA A 250 -13.20 -3.50 31.73
N GLU A 251 -12.10 -2.72 31.77
CA GLU A 251 -11.65 -2.07 33.02
C GLU A 251 -11.33 -0.55 32.94
N GLY A 252 -11.67 0.20 31.88
CA GLY A 252 -11.44 1.66 31.90
C GLY A 252 -11.98 2.49 30.74
N GLU A 253 -12.04 3.82 30.95
CA GLU A 253 -12.66 4.94 30.18
C GLU A 253 -12.37 5.06 28.67
N VAL A 254 -11.67 4.12 28.03
CA VAL A 254 -11.32 4.20 26.60
C VAL A 254 -12.12 3.17 25.82
N THR A 255 -13.13 3.64 25.09
CA THR A 255 -13.87 2.87 24.09
C THR A 255 -13.00 2.61 22.87
N LEU A 256 -12.29 1.48 22.85
CA LEU A 256 -11.56 1.05 21.66
C LEU A 256 -12.56 0.61 20.57
N PRO A 257 -12.41 1.05 19.31
CA PRO A 257 -13.29 0.62 18.23
C PRO A 257 -12.91 -0.79 17.73
N SER A 258 -13.10 -1.81 18.58
CA SER A 258 -12.77 -3.21 18.31
C SER A 258 -13.49 -3.79 17.08
N LYS A 259 -14.64 -3.23 16.68
CA LYS A 259 -15.34 -3.60 15.45
C LYS A 259 -14.64 -3.11 14.17
N ILE A 260 -13.93 -1.99 14.21
CA ILE A 260 -13.26 -1.40 13.03
C ILE A 260 -11.98 -2.17 12.70
N VAL A 261 -11.21 -2.57 13.72
CA VAL A 261 -9.97 -3.36 13.53
C VAL A 261 -10.26 -4.71 12.85
N TRP A 262 -11.43 -5.31 13.07
CA TRP A 262 -11.73 -6.68 12.65
C TRP A 262 -12.93 -6.84 11.70
N GLY A 263 -13.61 -5.74 11.32
CA GLY A 263 -14.67 -5.75 10.30
C GLY A 263 -14.14 -6.00 8.88
N SER A 264 -12.84 -5.79 8.66
CA SER A 264 -12.15 -6.28 7.46
C SER A 264 -11.90 -7.78 7.63
N TRP A 265 -12.36 -8.58 6.68
CA TRP A 265 -12.18 -10.04 6.65
C TRP A 265 -10.98 -10.38 5.74
N PRO A 266 -9.71 -10.29 6.19
CA PRO A 266 -8.62 -10.94 5.49
C PRO A 266 -8.65 -12.44 5.85
N PRO A 267 -8.63 -13.34 4.86
CA PRO A 267 -8.55 -14.78 5.10
C PRO A 267 -7.36 -15.12 6.00
N THR A 268 -7.52 -16.14 6.85
CA THR A 268 -6.64 -16.53 7.97
C THR A 268 -5.18 -16.87 7.60
N LYS A 269 -4.81 -16.80 6.33
CA LYS A 269 -3.42 -16.91 5.83
C LYS A 269 -2.72 -15.56 5.64
N VAL A 270 -3.48 -14.46 5.68
CA VAL A 270 -3.00 -13.07 5.54
C VAL A 270 -2.96 -12.35 6.90
N SER A 271 -3.44 -13.00 7.97
CA SER A 271 -3.50 -12.43 9.33
C SER A 271 -2.13 -12.07 9.92
N PHE A 272 -1.05 -12.66 9.40
CA PHE A 272 0.31 -12.33 9.81
C PHE A 272 0.77 -10.97 9.24
N PHE A 273 0.22 -10.53 8.11
CA PHE A 273 0.59 -9.27 7.45
C PHE A 273 -0.25 -8.07 7.91
N CYS A 274 -1.45 -8.29 8.48
CA CYS A 274 -2.36 -7.21 8.85
C CYS A 274 -1.94 -6.37 10.07
N LEU A 275 -0.92 -6.79 10.82
CA LEU A 275 -0.40 -5.98 11.93
C LEU A 275 0.71 -4.99 11.47
N GLY A 276 1.33 -5.21 10.30
CA GLY A 276 2.28 -4.25 9.70
C GLY A 276 1.59 -3.15 8.88
N SER A 277 0.40 -3.42 8.34
CA SER A 277 -0.34 -2.50 7.48
C SER A 277 -1.15 -1.43 8.22
N ASN A 278 -1.28 -1.51 9.55
CA ASN A 278 -1.94 -0.47 10.36
C ASN A 278 -1.01 0.68 10.78
N LEU A 279 0.20 0.75 10.21
CA LEU A 279 1.15 1.84 10.42
C LEU A 279 1.39 2.66 9.15
N GLY A 280 0.32 2.83 8.35
CA GLY A 280 0.27 3.82 7.27
C GLY A 280 1.05 3.49 6.01
N GLN A 281 1.60 2.28 5.86
CA GLN A 281 2.37 1.90 4.68
C GLN A 281 2.06 0.45 4.28
N ILE A 282 1.72 0.26 3.00
CA ILE A 282 1.37 -0.98 2.28
C ILE A 282 -0.14 -1.29 2.26
N LEU A 283 -0.83 -0.69 1.29
CA LEU A 283 -2.00 -1.32 0.67
C LEU A 283 -1.50 -2.45 -0.23
N THR A 284 -1.64 -3.69 0.21
CA THR A 284 -1.34 -4.85 -0.65
C THR A 284 -2.28 -4.86 -1.85
N MET A 285 -1.72 -5.10 -3.04
CA MET A 285 -2.39 -5.27 -4.35
C MET A 285 -3.67 -6.14 -4.32
N ASP A 286 -3.80 -7.04 -3.35
CA ASP A 286 -4.98 -7.89 -3.11
C ASP A 286 -6.25 -7.10 -2.75
N GLN A 287 -6.11 -5.94 -2.08
CA GLN A 287 -7.24 -5.08 -1.70
C GLN A 287 -7.83 -4.34 -2.91
N LEU A 288 -6.99 -3.92 -3.85
CA LEU A 288 -7.42 -3.26 -5.08
C LEU A 288 -8.19 -4.22 -6.00
N LYS A 289 -7.70 -5.46 -6.14
CA LYS A 289 -8.37 -6.49 -6.96
C LYS A 289 -9.72 -6.93 -6.39
N ARG A 290 -9.90 -6.93 -5.07
CA ARG A 290 -11.19 -7.24 -4.42
C ARG A 290 -12.24 -6.13 -4.55
N GLY A 291 -11.83 -4.90 -4.84
CA GLY A 291 -12.73 -3.79 -5.16
C GLY A 291 -13.25 -3.80 -6.61
N GLY A 292 -12.99 -4.86 -7.39
CA GLY A 292 -13.40 -4.95 -8.80
C GLY A 292 -12.43 -4.28 -9.79
N TRP A 293 -11.28 -3.80 -9.32
CA TRP A 293 -10.29 -3.13 -10.17
C TRP A 293 -9.35 -4.15 -10.81
N VAL A 294 -9.33 -4.19 -12.14
CA VAL A 294 -8.34 -4.96 -12.91
C VAL A 294 -7.08 -4.12 -13.05
N LEU A 295 -6.00 -4.55 -12.41
CA LEU A 295 -4.67 -3.98 -12.66
C LEU A 295 -4.14 -4.61 -13.95
N ALA A 296 -4.05 -3.81 -15.02
CA ALA A 296 -3.29 -4.17 -16.21
C ALA A 296 -1.82 -4.30 -15.81
N GLY A 297 -1.28 -5.52 -15.93
CA GLY A 297 0.14 -5.77 -15.74
C GLY A 297 0.93 -5.22 -16.93
N PHE A 298 2.04 -4.57 -16.64
CA PHE A 298 3.11 -4.35 -17.60
C PHE A 298 3.99 -5.60 -17.70
#